data_AF-A0A3M4QHG2-F1
#
_entry.id   AF-A0A3M4QHG2-F1
#
_cell.length_a   1.000
_cell.length_b   1.000
_cell.length_c   1.000
_cell.angle_alpha   90.00
_cell.angle_beta   90.00
_cell.angle_gamma   90.00
#
_symmetry.space_group_name_H-M   'P 1'
#
loop_
_entity.id
_entity.type
_entity.pdbx_description
1 polymer ?
#
loop_
_entity_poly.entity_id
_entity_poly.type
_entity_poly.pdbx_seq_one_letter_code
_entity_poly.pdbx_strand_id
1 'polypeptide(L)'
;MPEALIESNPELYLRSVMGSRSAGLKPFTDEAFAEYLRCLQLPGTARGICEDYRAAAGIDLEHDQADIDAGNHLSLPLLVLWGAEGTVGRCFEPLKEWQKVATDVRGKALPAGHYIAEEAPELLLGEVLAFLR
;
A
#
# COMPACT_ATOMS: atom_id res chain seq x y z
N MET A 1 -22.89 -3.22 -2.08
CA MET A 1 -22.77 -3.26 -3.55
C MET A 1 -21.35 -3.62 -3.99
N PRO A 2 -20.28 -2.94 -3.53
CA PRO A 2 -18.91 -3.35 -3.88
C PRO A 2 -18.55 -4.75 -3.35
N GLU A 3 -19.11 -5.17 -2.22
CA GLU A 3 -18.93 -6.51 -1.65
C GLU A 3 -19.41 -7.60 -2.62
N ALA A 4 -20.63 -7.44 -3.16
CA ALA A 4 -21.22 -8.38 -4.10
C ALA A 4 -20.40 -8.50 -5.40
N LEU A 5 -19.75 -7.42 -5.84
CA LEU A 5 -18.84 -7.46 -7.01
C LEU A 5 -17.63 -8.37 -6.71
N ILE A 6 -16.98 -8.16 -5.57
CA ILE A 6 -15.83 -8.97 -5.14
C ILE A 6 -16.26 -10.43 -4.96
N GLU A 7 -17.37 -10.69 -4.27
CA GLU A 7 -17.88 -12.03 -3.98
C GLU A 7 -18.34 -12.79 -5.24
N SER A 8 -18.81 -12.08 -6.27
CA SER A 8 -19.26 -12.73 -7.51
C SER A 8 -18.12 -13.39 -8.29
N ASN A 9 -16.91 -12.82 -8.25
CA ASN A 9 -15.72 -13.38 -8.86
C ASN A 9 -14.44 -12.84 -8.19
N PRO A 10 -14.04 -13.42 -7.05
CA PRO A 10 -12.86 -12.98 -6.30
C PRO A 10 -11.58 -13.02 -7.13
N GLU A 11 -11.40 -14.04 -7.97
CA GLU A 11 -10.21 -14.17 -8.80
C GLU A 11 -10.12 -13.06 -9.85
N LEU A 12 -11.22 -12.76 -10.55
CA LEU A 12 -11.24 -11.67 -11.52
C LEU A 12 -10.95 -10.32 -10.85
N TYR A 13 -11.56 -10.07 -9.69
CA TYR A 13 -11.27 -8.87 -8.91
C TYR A 13 -9.77 -8.79 -8.55
N LEU A 14 -9.21 -9.88 -8.02
CA LEU A 14 -7.80 -9.93 -7.61
C LEU A 14 -6.86 -9.68 -8.81
N ARG A 15 -7.08 -10.36 -9.94
CA ARG A 15 -6.31 -10.16 -11.17
C ARG A 15 -6.42 -8.73 -11.69
N SER A 16 -7.59 -8.11 -11.59
CA SER A 16 -7.78 -6.72 -11.99
C SER A 16 -7.01 -5.74 -11.11
N VAL A 17 -7.06 -5.91 -9.78
CA VAL A 17 -6.41 -4.99 -8.83
C VAL A 17 -4.90 -5.14 -8.86
N MET A 18 -4.39 -6.38 -8.83
CA MET A 18 -2.95 -6.63 -8.84
C MET A 18 -2.35 -6.47 -10.25
N GLY A 19 -3.04 -6.97 -11.28
CA GLY A 19 -2.53 -7.00 -12.66
C GLY A 19 -2.59 -5.67 -13.40
N SER A 20 -3.32 -4.67 -12.90
CA SER A 20 -3.34 -3.31 -13.48
C SER A 20 -2.16 -2.44 -13.04
N ARG A 21 -1.26 -2.94 -12.18
CA ARG A 21 -0.05 -2.23 -11.75
C ARG A 21 1.06 -2.37 -12.79
N SER A 22 2.10 -1.54 -12.70
CA SER A 22 3.14 -1.41 -13.74
C SER A 22 3.85 -2.73 -14.07
N ALA A 23 4.08 -3.61 -13.10
CA ALA A 23 4.69 -4.92 -13.31
C ALA A 23 3.68 -6.05 -13.64
N GLY A 24 2.38 -5.75 -13.66
CA GLY A 24 1.32 -6.74 -13.82
C GLY A 24 1.38 -7.84 -12.75
N LEU A 25 1.03 -9.07 -13.14
CA LEU A 25 1.07 -10.24 -12.26
C LEU A 25 2.42 -10.97 -12.25
N LYS A 26 3.37 -10.56 -13.11
CA LYS A 26 4.67 -11.23 -13.27
C LYS A 26 5.47 -11.41 -11.96
N PRO A 27 5.45 -10.45 -11.01
CA PRO A 27 6.23 -10.60 -9.78
C PRO A 27 5.73 -11.70 -8.84
N PHE A 28 4.46 -12.09 -8.96
CA PHE A 28 3.84 -13.02 -8.02
C PHE A 28 4.04 -14.47 -8.49
N THR A 29 4.48 -15.34 -7.57
CA THR A 29 4.45 -16.78 -7.84
C THR A 29 3.01 -17.30 -7.83
N ASP A 30 2.80 -18.48 -8.42
CA ASP A 30 1.50 -19.14 -8.38
C ASP A 30 1.08 -19.45 -6.94
N GLU A 31 2.02 -19.78 -6.03
CA GLU A 31 1.70 -20.00 -4.63
C GLU A 31 1.25 -18.71 -3.93
N ALA A 32 1.97 -17.60 -4.16
CA ALA A 32 1.60 -16.30 -3.58
C ALA A 32 0.21 -15.86 -4.08
N PHE A 33 -0.03 -15.96 -5.39
CA PHE A 33 -1.33 -15.62 -5.97
C PHE A 33 -2.47 -16.50 -5.41
N ALA A 34 -2.24 -17.81 -5.30
CA ALA A 34 -3.21 -18.74 -4.73
C ALA A 34 -3.57 -18.39 -3.28
N GLU A 35 -2.61 -17.93 -2.48
CA GLU A 35 -2.85 -17.56 -1.08
C GLU A 35 -3.66 -16.26 -0.96
N TYR A 36 -3.37 -15.25 -1.79
CA TYR A 36 -4.21 -14.05 -1.88
C TYR A 36 -5.66 -14.41 -2.27
N LEU A 37 -5.83 -15.29 -3.26
CA LEU A 37 -7.14 -15.73 -3.71
C LEU A 37 -7.89 -16.52 -2.61
N ARG A 38 -7.20 -17.44 -1.93
CA ARG A 38 -7.78 -18.22 -0.83
C ARG A 38 -8.31 -17.30 0.27
N CYS A 39 -7.55 -16.27 0.64
CA CYS A 39 -7.96 -15.29 1.66
C CYS A 39 -9.14 -14.43 1.19
N LEU A 40 -9.12 -14.00 -0.07
CA LEU A 40 -10.20 -13.20 -0.66
C LEU A 40 -11.54 -13.96 -0.72
N GLN A 41 -11.49 -15.29 -0.84
CA GLN A 41 -12.67 -16.17 -0.84
C GLN A 41 -13.23 -16.46 0.55
N LEU A 42 -12.55 -16.07 1.65
CA LEU A 42 -13.06 -16.31 2.99
C LEU A 42 -14.32 -15.45 3.26
N PRO A 43 -15.33 -16.00 3.99
CA PRO A 43 -16.52 -15.24 4.35
C PRO A 43 -16.17 -13.96 5.10
N GLY A 44 -16.72 -12.83 4.64
CA GLY A 44 -16.50 -11.52 5.26
C GLY A 44 -15.26 -10.78 4.77
N THR A 45 -14.35 -11.38 3.99
CA THR A 45 -13.18 -10.65 3.46
C THR A 45 -13.59 -9.50 2.55
N ALA A 46 -14.55 -9.70 1.65
CA ALA A 46 -15.06 -8.64 0.78
C ALA A 46 -15.63 -7.46 1.59
N ARG A 47 -16.39 -7.76 2.65
CA ARG A 47 -16.88 -6.76 3.61
C ARG A 47 -15.71 -6.06 4.30
N GLY A 48 -14.73 -6.79 4.80
CA GLY A 48 -13.55 -6.22 5.46
C GLY A 48 -12.80 -5.23 4.57
N ILE A 49 -12.53 -5.59 3.32
CA ILE A 49 -11.91 -4.70 2.33
C ILE A 49 -12.78 -3.47 2.08
N CYS A 50 -14.09 -3.65 1.91
CA CYS A 50 -14.98 -2.52 1.63
C CYS A 50 -15.13 -1.58 2.83
N GLU A 51 -15.18 -2.11 4.05
CA GLU A 51 -15.24 -1.32 5.28
C GLU A 51 -13.93 -0.56 5.54
N ASP A 52 -12.78 -1.15 5.22
CA ASP A 52 -11.47 -0.47 5.25
C ASP A 52 -11.49 0.78 4.36
N TYR A 53 -11.91 0.65 3.10
CA TYR A 53 -12.04 1.81 2.19
C TYR A 53 -13.10 2.83 2.63
N ARG A 54 -14.18 2.40 3.31
CA ARG A 54 -15.17 3.32 3.88
C ARG A 54 -14.61 4.09 5.07
N ALA A 55 -13.81 3.43 5.92
CA ALA A 55 -13.13 4.07 7.04
C ALA A 55 -12.14 5.11 6.53
N ALA A 56 -11.31 4.75 5.54
CA ALA A 56 -10.33 5.64 4.91
C ALA A 56 -10.96 6.87 4.25
N ALA A 57 -12.19 6.75 3.74
CA ALA A 57 -12.96 7.85 3.15
C ALA A 57 -13.92 8.52 4.15
N GLY A 58 -13.82 8.19 5.44
CA GLY A 58 -14.74 8.61 6.49
C GLY A 58 -13.99 8.86 7.80
N ILE A 59 -14.16 7.96 8.77
CA ILE A 59 -13.68 8.16 10.15
C ILE A 59 -12.17 8.37 10.25
N ASP A 60 -11.36 7.79 9.36
CA ASP A 60 -9.91 7.97 9.40
C ASP A 60 -9.52 9.42 9.09
N LEU A 61 -10.29 10.12 8.24
CA LEU A 61 -10.07 11.54 7.96
C LEU A 61 -10.40 12.42 9.19
N GLU A 62 -11.38 12.02 10.01
CA GLU A 62 -11.69 12.72 11.26
C GLU A 62 -10.55 12.54 12.27
N HIS A 63 -10.00 11.32 12.37
CA HIS A 63 -8.86 11.03 13.23
C HIS A 63 -7.59 11.78 12.78
N ASP A 64 -7.28 11.74 11.48
CA ASP A 64 -6.13 12.44 10.89
C ASP A 64 -6.23 13.95 11.11
N GLN A 65 -7.41 14.54 10.90
CA GLN A 65 -7.63 15.98 11.13
C GLN A 65 -7.47 16.34 12.62
N ALA A 66 -7.94 15.49 13.53
CA ALA A 66 -7.77 15.72 14.96
C ALA A 66 -6.28 15.71 15.38
N ASP A 67 -5.47 14.82 14.81
CA ASP A 67 -4.03 14.79 15.03
C ASP A 67 -3.35 16.04 14.45
N ILE A 68 -3.74 16.49 13.25
CA ILE A 68 -3.24 17.73 12.64
C ILE A 68 -3.58 18.94 13.51
N ASP A 69 -4.83 19.05 13.99
CA ASP A 69 -5.29 20.16 14.84
C ASP A 69 -4.58 20.18 16.20
N ALA A 70 -4.26 18.99 16.74
CA ALA A 70 -3.46 18.83 17.96
C ALA A 70 -1.96 19.12 17.73
N GLY A 71 -1.52 19.25 16.48
CA GLY A 71 -0.12 19.41 16.11
C GLY A 71 0.70 18.12 16.32
N ASN A 72 0.05 16.96 16.34
CA ASN A 72 0.72 15.67 16.49
C ASN A 72 1.54 15.37 15.23
N HIS A 73 2.78 14.93 15.44
CA HIS A 73 3.70 14.53 14.37
C HIS A 73 4.41 13.25 14.76
N LEU A 74 4.77 12.44 13.75
CA LEU A 74 5.71 11.35 13.94
C LEU A 74 7.11 11.95 14.20
N SER A 75 7.56 11.88 15.45
CA SER A 75 8.85 12.43 15.89
C SER A 75 10.03 11.46 15.73
N LEU A 76 9.73 10.21 15.42
CA LEU A 76 10.72 9.15 15.17
C LEU A 76 11.24 9.19 13.73
N PRO A 77 12.46 8.68 13.46
CA PRO A 77 12.94 8.55 12.10
C PRO A 77 11.96 7.72 11.24
N LEU A 78 11.64 8.22 10.05
CA LEU A 78 10.72 7.60 9.11
C LEU A 78 11.43 7.35 7.77
N LEU A 79 11.41 6.08 7.33
CA LEU A 79 11.86 5.67 6.00
C LEU A 79 10.65 5.49 5.07
N VAL A 80 10.60 6.24 3.97
CA VAL A 80 9.54 6.15 2.97
C VAL A 80 10.12 5.60 1.66
N LEU A 81 9.70 4.41 1.26
CA LEU A 81 10.09 3.79 -0.01
C LEU A 81 8.87 3.66 -0.92
N TRP A 82 9.03 4.00 -2.19
CA TRP A 82 7.97 3.87 -3.19
C TRP A 82 8.53 3.37 -4.52
N GLY A 83 7.68 2.79 -5.37
CA GLY A 83 8.09 2.42 -6.72
C GLY A 83 8.25 3.61 -7.64
N ALA A 84 9.38 3.70 -8.33
CA ALA A 84 9.63 4.69 -9.38
C ALA A 84 8.61 4.61 -10.53
N GLU A 85 8.07 3.41 -10.78
CA GLU A 85 7.05 3.16 -11.81
C GLU A 85 5.63 3.12 -11.21
N GLY A 86 5.47 3.48 -9.93
CA GLY A 86 4.19 3.53 -9.24
C GLY A 86 3.42 4.84 -9.47
N THR A 87 2.11 4.82 -9.24
CA THR A 87 1.26 6.03 -9.34
C THR A 87 1.67 7.09 -8.31
N VAL A 88 2.08 6.68 -7.11
CA VAL A 88 2.46 7.60 -6.02
C VAL A 88 3.58 8.55 -6.44
N GLY A 89 4.68 8.03 -6.99
CA GLY A 89 5.81 8.86 -7.44
C GLY A 89 5.53 9.68 -8.70
N ARG A 90 4.50 9.34 -9.48
CA ARG A 90 4.08 10.12 -10.66
C ARG A 90 3.13 11.27 -10.32
N CYS A 91 2.29 11.08 -9.32
CA CYS A 91 1.22 12.01 -8.99
C CYS A 91 1.56 12.95 -7.82
N PHE A 92 2.57 12.59 -7.01
CA PHE A 92 2.91 13.30 -5.77
C PHE A 92 4.42 13.43 -5.60
N GLU A 93 4.82 14.21 -4.59
CA GLU A 93 6.19 14.29 -4.07
C GLU A 93 6.24 13.58 -2.70
N PRO A 94 6.46 12.25 -2.63
CA PRO A 94 6.13 11.47 -1.44
C PRO A 94 6.81 11.94 -0.15
N LEU A 95 8.08 12.34 -0.23
CA LEU A 95 8.79 12.86 0.93
C LEU A 95 8.18 14.17 1.45
N LYS A 96 7.72 15.06 0.56
CA LYS A 96 7.08 16.32 0.98
C LYS A 96 5.71 16.08 1.60
N GLU A 97 4.97 15.09 1.12
CA GLU A 97 3.68 14.70 1.72
C GLU A 97 3.88 14.19 3.15
N TRP A 98 4.85 13.30 3.37
CA TRP A 98 5.16 12.80 4.72
C TRP A 98 5.73 13.87 5.64
N GLN A 99 6.50 14.83 5.13
CA GLN A 99 7.03 15.95 5.91
C GLN A 99 5.95 16.88 6.48
N LYS A 100 4.69 16.79 6.02
CA LYS A 100 3.56 17.52 6.62
C LYS A 100 3.14 16.95 7.97
N VAL A 101 3.47 15.69 8.26
CA VAL A 101 3.00 14.94 9.45
C VAL A 101 4.12 14.21 10.20
N ALA A 102 5.38 14.39 9.80
CA ALA A 102 6.55 13.74 10.40
C ALA A 102 7.78 14.65 10.37
N THR A 103 8.67 14.53 11.36
CA THR A 103 9.80 15.47 11.54
C THR A 103 11.16 14.98 11.03
N ASP A 104 11.40 13.66 10.97
CA ASP A 104 12.63 13.07 10.39
C ASP A 104 12.23 12.12 9.26
N VAL A 105 12.10 12.66 8.05
CA VAL A 105 11.67 11.91 6.87
C VAL A 105 12.83 11.75 5.91
N ARG A 106 13.13 10.49 5.57
CA ARG A 106 14.09 10.11 4.53
C ARG A 106 13.52 8.98 3.70
N GLY A 107 14.05 8.79 2.51
CA GLY A 107 13.50 7.80 1.61
C GLY A 107 13.88 8.04 0.17
N LYS A 108 13.45 7.14 -0.71
CA LYS A 108 13.69 7.22 -2.14
C LYS A 108 12.77 6.30 -2.93
N ALA A 109 12.68 6.59 -4.23
CA ALA A 109 12.10 5.66 -5.17
C ALA A 109 13.02 4.44 -5.35
N LEU A 110 12.43 3.25 -5.49
CA LEU A 110 13.11 2.03 -5.90
C LEU A 110 12.67 1.64 -7.33
N PRO A 111 13.52 0.95 -8.12
CA PRO A 111 13.21 0.58 -9.51
C PRO A 111 12.16 -0.55 -9.56
N ALA A 112 10.93 -0.21 -9.19
CA ALA A 112 9.78 -1.10 -9.05
C ALA A 112 8.47 -0.32 -9.25
N GLY A 113 7.38 -1.05 -9.37
CA GLY A 113 6.01 -0.60 -9.25
C GLY A 113 5.51 -0.56 -7.80
N HIS A 114 4.26 -0.96 -7.60
CA HIS A 114 3.60 -0.87 -6.30
C HIS A 114 4.08 -1.95 -5.31
N TYR A 115 4.42 -3.15 -5.80
CA TYR A 115 4.70 -4.32 -4.98
C TYR A 115 6.21 -4.51 -4.80
N ILE A 116 6.88 -3.52 -4.20
CA ILE A 116 8.34 -3.47 -4.10
C ILE A 116 8.93 -4.75 -3.49
N ALA A 117 8.25 -5.37 -2.52
CA ALA A 117 8.71 -6.62 -1.90
C ALA A 117 8.73 -7.82 -2.87
N GLU A 118 7.83 -7.83 -3.86
CA GLU A 118 7.79 -8.87 -4.90
C GLU A 118 8.69 -8.49 -6.09
N GLU A 119 8.82 -7.20 -6.39
CA GLU A 119 9.48 -6.68 -7.59
C GLU A 119 11.00 -6.46 -7.41
N ALA A 120 11.40 -5.99 -6.23
CA ALA A 120 12.80 -5.67 -5.91
C ALA A 120 13.15 -6.01 -4.45
N PRO A 121 12.95 -7.27 -4.00
CA PRO A 121 13.09 -7.67 -2.61
C PRO A 121 14.47 -7.36 -2.02
N GLU A 122 15.55 -7.58 -2.76
CA GLU A 122 16.93 -7.38 -2.30
C GLU A 122 17.25 -5.90 -2.09
N LEU A 123 16.73 -5.03 -2.96
CA LEU A 123 16.88 -3.58 -2.82
C LEU A 123 16.06 -3.08 -1.62
N LEU A 124 14.81 -3.53 -1.48
CA LEU A 124 13.98 -3.20 -0.33
C LEU A 124 14.66 -3.61 0.97
N LEU A 125 15.16 -4.85 1.04
CA LEU A 125 15.82 -5.39 2.22
C LEU A 125 17.09 -4.61 2.56
N GLY A 126 17.89 -4.23 1.55
CA GLY A 126 19.08 -3.42 1.73
C GLY A 126 18.80 -2.07 2.41
N GLU A 127 17.77 -1.36 1.94
CA GLU A 127 17.37 -0.07 2.52
C GLU A 127 16.80 -0.22 3.93
N VAL A 128 15.89 -1.18 4.13
CA VAL A 128 15.22 -1.38 5.42
C VAL A 128 16.23 -1.83 6.48
N LEU A 129 17.11 -2.78 6.18
CA LEU A 129 18.14 -3.22 7.13
C LEU A 129 19.16 -2.14 7.44
N ALA A 130 19.53 -1.30 6.47
CA ALA A 130 20.42 -0.17 6.73
C ALA A 130 19.77 0.88 7.65
N PHE A 131 18.45 1.06 7.54
CA PHE A 131 17.70 2.01 8.34
C PHE A 131 17.43 1.55 9.78
N LEU A 132 17.23 0.25 9.99
CA LEU A 132 16.91 -0.34 11.30
C LEU A 132 18.15 -0.61 12.18
N ARG A 133 19.36 -0.46 11.64
CA ARG A 133 20.63 -0.62 12.38
C ARG A 133 21.01 0.67 13.10
#